data_AF-A0A6M0CG89-F1
#
_entry.id   AF-A0A6M0CG89-F1
#
_cell.length_a   1.000
_cell.length_b   1.000
_cell.length_c   1.000
_cell.angle_alpha   90.00
_cell.angle_beta   90.00
_cell.angle_gamma   90.00
#
_symmetry.space_group_name_H-M   'P 1'
#
loop_
_entity.id
_entity.type
_entity.pdbx_description
1 polymer ?
#
loop_
_entity_poly.entity_id
_entity_poly.type
_entity_poly.pdbx_seq_one_letter_code
_entity_poly.pdbx_strand_id
1 'polypeptide(L)'
;MTRTQGGPETGKNNRASLSAFANPSHVVEGPIPYRQPFAAAADRFQALKKEWSFLLANEQLSMRKSELESWRVKAEELAADLNQLAENPDNSNLNKARNSLRRFQLQFRGSMSVHGRENAYQVQTWQNRLAALEMLLNYGDQVRLKSGRF
;
A
#
# COMPACT_ATOMS: atom_id res chain seq x y z
N MET A 1 -64.56 -27.68 -34.22
CA MET A 1 -63.81 -28.28 -35.34
C MET A 1 -63.23 -27.10 -36.10
N THR A 2 -61.92 -26.81 -36.11
CA THR A 2 -60.81 -27.63 -36.63
C THR A 2 -59.48 -27.18 -36.01
N ARG A 3 -58.51 -28.09 -36.01
CA ARG A 3 -57.17 -28.12 -35.40
C ARG A 3 -56.07 -27.77 -36.41
N THR A 4 -55.05 -27.02 -35.98
CA THR A 4 -53.64 -26.99 -36.48
C THR A 4 -52.82 -26.18 -35.45
N GLN A 5 -51.89 -26.67 -34.61
CA GLN A 5 -50.56 -27.31 -34.82
C GLN A 5 -49.69 -26.51 -35.83
N GLY A 6 -48.49 -25.99 -35.59
CA GLY A 6 -47.57 -25.90 -34.44
C GLY A 6 -46.13 -25.54 -34.91
N GLY A 7 -45.39 -24.72 -34.15
CA GLY A 7 -43.91 -24.68 -34.08
C GLY A 7 -43.17 -23.48 -34.74
N PRO A 8 -41.96 -23.10 -34.27
CA PRO A 8 -41.53 -22.90 -32.88
C PRO A 8 -40.90 -21.49 -32.68
N GLU A 9 -41.32 -20.77 -31.64
CA GLU A 9 -40.60 -19.57 -31.20
C GLU A 9 -39.41 -19.98 -30.32
N THR A 10 -38.21 -19.69 -30.83
CA THR A 10 -36.92 -19.85 -30.14
C THR A 10 -36.89 -19.01 -28.86
N GLY A 11 -36.95 -19.68 -27.71
CA GLY A 11 -36.73 -19.07 -26.40
C GLY A 11 -35.30 -18.55 -26.25
N LYS A 12 -35.15 -17.22 -26.25
CA LYS A 12 -33.91 -16.55 -25.84
C LYS A 12 -33.77 -16.60 -24.32
N ASN A 13 -33.20 -17.70 -23.83
CA ASN A 13 -32.75 -17.81 -22.44
C ASN A 13 -31.47 -17.00 -22.25
N ASN A 14 -31.60 -15.70 -21.93
CA ASN A 14 -30.53 -14.89 -21.38
C ASN A 14 -30.23 -15.33 -19.93
N ARG A 15 -29.64 -16.50 -19.75
CA ARG A 15 -28.87 -16.83 -18.54
C ARG A 15 -27.50 -16.20 -18.74
N ALA A 16 -27.37 -14.94 -18.34
CA ALA A 16 -26.06 -14.32 -18.16
C ALA A 16 -25.25 -15.20 -17.21
N SER A 17 -24.26 -15.91 -17.75
CA SER A 17 -23.40 -16.82 -17.02
C SER A 17 -22.69 -16.06 -15.91
N LEU A 18 -22.90 -16.47 -14.66
CA LEU A 18 -22.21 -16.00 -13.44
C LEU A 18 -20.70 -16.30 -13.43
N SER A 19 -20.11 -16.59 -14.59
CA SER A 19 -18.73 -16.98 -14.81
C SER A 19 -17.77 -15.79 -14.92
N ALA A 20 -18.28 -14.56 -14.97
CA ALA A 20 -17.47 -13.35 -15.12
C ALA A 20 -16.61 -12.99 -13.88
N PHE A 21 -16.81 -13.67 -12.75
CA PHE A 21 -16.03 -13.46 -11.52
C PHE A 21 -14.92 -14.49 -11.32
N ALA A 22 -14.71 -15.43 -12.24
CA ALA A 22 -13.66 -16.43 -12.16
C ALA A 22 -12.29 -15.92 -12.66
N ASN A 23 -11.99 -14.63 -12.50
CA ASN A 23 -10.61 -14.17 -12.64
C ASN A 23 -9.87 -14.60 -11.37
N PRO A 24 -8.84 -15.47 -11.45
CA PRO A 24 -8.01 -15.75 -10.30
C PRO A 24 -7.45 -14.40 -9.84
N SER A 25 -7.75 -14.04 -8.59
CA SER A 25 -7.10 -12.91 -7.95
C SER A 25 -5.61 -13.09 -8.17
N HIS A 26 -4.95 -12.13 -8.82
CA HIS A 26 -3.50 -12.11 -8.82
C HIS A 26 -3.08 -12.19 -7.35
N VAL A 27 -2.53 -13.34 -6.95
CA VAL A 27 -1.83 -13.43 -5.68
C VAL A 27 -0.68 -12.45 -5.87
N VAL A 28 -0.78 -11.29 -5.23
CA VAL A 28 0.35 -10.37 -5.17
C VAL A 28 1.42 -11.13 -4.42
N GLU A 29 2.38 -11.69 -5.15
CA GLU A 29 3.56 -12.31 -4.56
C GLU A 29 4.25 -11.24 -3.72
N GLY A 30 4.17 -11.42 -2.41
CA GLY A 30 4.64 -10.47 -1.43
C GLY A 30 4.51 -11.08 -0.03
N PRO A 31 5.24 -10.54 0.96
CA PRO A 31 5.21 -11.03 2.31
C PRO A 31 3.77 -11.02 2.82
N ILE A 32 3.28 -12.18 3.26
CA ILE A 32 1.97 -12.27 3.88
C ILE A 32 2.01 -11.38 5.13
N PRO A 33 1.25 -10.27 5.22
CA PRO A 33 1.47 -9.23 6.22
C PRO A 33 1.44 -9.72 7.67
N TYR A 34 0.60 -10.72 7.95
CA TYR A 34 0.50 -11.31 9.27
C TYR A 34 1.63 -12.30 9.60
N ARG A 35 2.32 -12.86 8.59
CA ARG A 35 3.44 -13.79 8.79
C ARG A 35 4.77 -13.06 8.84
N GLN A 36 4.95 -12.01 8.05
CA GLN A 36 6.22 -11.26 7.94
C GLN A 36 5.96 -9.75 8.00
N PRO A 37 5.52 -9.21 9.15
CA PRO A 37 5.04 -7.83 9.25
C PRO A 37 6.10 -6.78 8.92
N PHE A 38 7.36 -7.00 9.32
CA PHE A 38 8.44 -6.05 9.04
C PHE A 38 8.81 -6.03 7.54
N ALA A 39 8.93 -7.20 6.90
CA ALA A 39 9.14 -7.28 5.46
C ALA A 39 7.96 -6.66 4.67
N ALA A 40 6.72 -6.93 5.10
CA ALA A 40 5.54 -6.33 4.48
C ALA A 40 5.53 -4.79 4.61
N ALA A 41 6.02 -4.24 5.73
CA ALA A 41 6.15 -2.79 5.89
C ALA A 41 7.21 -2.20 4.94
N ALA A 42 8.37 -2.85 4.84
CA ALA A 42 9.43 -2.46 3.91
C ALA A 42 8.92 -2.44 2.46
N ASP A 43 8.31 -3.53 1.98
CA ASP A 43 7.81 -3.64 0.61
C ASP A 43 6.72 -2.62 0.29
N ARG A 44 5.77 -2.41 1.21
CA ARG A 44 4.71 -1.41 1.06
C ARG A 44 5.27 0.00 0.94
N PHE A 45 6.32 0.30 1.70
CA PHE A 45 6.99 1.60 1.60
C PHE A 45 7.80 1.75 0.31
N GLN A 46 8.47 0.69 -0.17
CA GLN A 46 9.14 0.72 -1.48
C GLN A 46 8.14 0.95 -2.62
N ALA A 47 6.95 0.35 -2.55
CA ALA A 47 5.89 0.61 -3.53
C ALA A 47 5.43 2.08 -3.52
N LEU A 48 5.28 2.69 -2.34
CA LEU A 48 4.99 4.14 -2.23
C LEU A 48 6.10 4.98 -2.87
N LYS A 49 7.38 4.68 -2.59
CA LYS A 49 8.52 5.38 -3.20
C LYS A 49 8.47 5.33 -4.72
N LYS A 50 8.27 4.14 -5.30
CA LYS A 50 8.17 3.96 -6.76
C LYS A 50 7.03 4.78 -7.36
N GLU A 51 5.87 4.79 -6.71
CA GLU A 51 4.73 5.58 -7.14
C GLU A 51 5.02 7.09 -7.12
N TRP A 52 5.60 7.61 -6.04
CA TRP A 52 5.99 9.02 -5.97
C TRP A 52 7.07 9.38 -6.99
N SER A 53 8.07 8.52 -7.18
CA SER A 53 9.10 8.70 -8.21
C SER A 53 8.50 8.76 -9.61
N PHE A 54 7.51 7.91 -9.90
CA PHE A 54 6.77 7.96 -11.17
C PHE A 54 6.04 9.28 -11.35
N LEU A 55 5.32 9.77 -10.32
CA LEU A 55 4.61 11.04 -10.42
C LEU A 55 5.54 12.24 -10.56
N LEU A 56 6.67 12.25 -9.84
CA LEU A 56 7.70 13.28 -9.96
C LEU A 56 8.30 13.32 -11.36
N ALA A 57 8.59 12.14 -11.95
CA ALA A 57 9.18 12.04 -13.28
C ALA A 57 8.21 12.50 -14.40
N ASN A 58 6.90 12.40 -14.16
CA ASN A 58 5.86 12.84 -15.09
C ASN A 58 5.29 14.23 -14.75
N GLU A 59 5.93 14.98 -13.85
CA GLU A 59 5.47 16.31 -13.40
C GLU A 59 4.05 16.34 -12.80
N GLN A 60 3.53 15.17 -12.41
CA GLN A 60 2.21 14.98 -11.77
C GLN A 60 2.25 15.16 -10.25
N LEU A 61 3.44 15.33 -9.69
CA LEU A 61 3.67 15.69 -8.29
C LEU A 61 4.68 16.83 -8.27
N SER A 62 4.27 18.00 -7.75
CA SER A 62 5.13 19.17 -7.67
C SER A 62 5.58 19.42 -6.23
N MET A 63 6.89 19.58 -6.04
CA MET A 63 7.53 19.99 -4.79
C MET A 63 8.62 21.02 -5.09
N ARG A 64 8.84 21.95 -4.17
CA ARG A 64 9.97 22.88 -4.28
C ARG A 64 11.29 22.09 -4.25
N LYS A 65 12.29 22.50 -5.02
CA LYS A 65 13.57 21.75 -5.13
C LYS A 65 14.22 21.42 -3.79
N SER A 66 14.29 22.39 -2.87
CA SER A 66 14.85 22.19 -1.52
C SER A 66 14.05 21.22 -0.67
N GLU A 67 12.73 21.23 -0.82
CA GLU A 67 11.82 20.32 -0.16
C GLU A 67 11.92 18.90 -0.72
N LEU A 68 11.99 18.76 -2.05
CA LEU A 68 12.17 17.49 -2.74
C LEU A 68 13.46 16.79 -2.31
N GLU A 69 14.56 17.53 -2.17
CA GLU A 69 15.83 16.97 -1.71
C GLU A 69 15.73 16.44 -0.29
N SER A 70 15.19 17.26 0.63
CA SER A 70 14.97 16.83 2.01
C SER A 70 14.02 15.63 2.09
N TRP A 71 12.97 15.62 1.26
CA TRP A 71 12.00 14.53 1.21
C TRP A 71 12.64 13.23 0.73
N ARG A 72 13.50 13.27 -0.30
CA ARG A 72 14.25 12.10 -0.79
C ARG A 72 15.14 11.52 0.29
N VAL A 73 15.90 12.36 1.00
CA VAL A 73 16.78 11.92 2.09
C VAL A 73 15.98 11.17 3.15
N LYS A 74 14.88 11.74 3.65
CA LYS A 74 14.07 11.05 4.68
C LYS A 74 13.35 9.81 4.16
N ALA A 75 12.99 9.78 2.88
CA ALA A 75 12.44 8.59 2.25
C ALA A 75 13.50 7.47 2.19
N GLU A 76 14.75 7.78 1.86
CA GLU A 76 15.83 6.79 1.86
C GLU A 76 16.18 6.32 3.27
N GLU A 77 16.25 7.23 4.26
CA GLU A 77 16.45 6.87 5.67
C GLU A 77 15.37 5.89 6.17
N LEU A 78 14.09 6.20 5.91
CA LEU A 78 12.99 5.32 6.31
C LEU A 78 13.05 3.97 5.58
N ALA A 79 13.39 3.96 4.30
CA ALA A 79 13.55 2.73 3.54
C ALA A 79 14.66 1.84 4.12
N ALA A 80 15.82 2.44 4.44
CA ALA A 80 16.94 1.73 5.02
C ALA A 80 16.60 1.15 6.40
N ASP A 81 15.96 1.93 7.28
CA ASP A 81 15.57 1.46 8.60
C ASP A 81 14.50 0.35 8.54
N LEU A 82 13.55 0.42 7.61
CA LEU A 82 12.55 -0.63 7.40
C LEU A 82 13.19 -1.92 6.88
N ASN A 83 14.13 -1.82 5.93
CA ASN A 83 14.86 -2.97 5.41
C ASN A 83 15.73 -3.61 6.50
N GLN A 84 16.47 -2.80 7.26
CA GLN A 84 17.30 -3.28 8.37
C GLN A 84 16.48 -4.01 9.43
N LEU A 85 15.28 -3.50 9.75
CA LEU A 85 14.35 -4.17 10.65
C LEU A 85 13.78 -5.46 10.07
N ALA A 86 13.51 -5.51 8.77
CA ALA A 86 13.04 -6.71 8.10
C ALA A 86 14.11 -7.82 8.08
N GLU A 87 15.38 -7.46 7.86
CA GLU A 87 16.52 -8.38 7.83
C GLU A 87 16.95 -8.84 9.23
N ASN A 88 17.00 -7.91 10.20
CA ASN A 88 17.40 -8.19 11.57
C ASN A 88 16.36 -7.65 12.58
N PRO A 89 15.31 -8.44 12.89
CA PRO A 89 14.26 -8.02 13.80
C PRO A 89 14.73 -7.95 15.26
N ASP A 90 14.90 -6.73 15.77
CA ASP A 90 15.16 -6.49 17.19
C ASP A 90 14.51 -5.17 17.68
N ASN A 91 14.52 -4.94 18.99
CA ASN A 91 13.92 -3.74 19.60
C ASN A 91 14.62 -2.44 19.19
N SER A 92 15.93 -2.47 18.94
CA SER A 92 16.72 -1.31 18.54
C SER A 92 16.32 -0.87 17.12
N ASN A 93 16.32 -1.80 16.17
CA ASN A 93 15.92 -1.57 14.77
C ASN A 93 14.44 -1.18 14.68
N LEU A 94 13.57 -1.76 15.52
CA LEU A 94 12.15 -1.37 15.58
C LEU A 94 11.99 0.08 16.02
N ASN A 95 12.73 0.51 17.03
CA ASN A 95 12.70 1.89 17.51
C ASN A 95 13.26 2.86 16.46
N LYS A 96 14.33 2.50 15.74
CA LYS A 96 14.84 3.29 14.61
C LYS A 96 13.79 3.47 13.52
N ALA A 97 13.19 2.37 13.05
CA ALA A 97 12.15 2.40 12.02
C ALA A 97 10.92 3.24 12.43
N ARG A 98 10.43 3.09 13.67
CA ARG A 98 9.33 3.91 14.21
C ARG A 98 9.68 5.40 14.23
N ASN A 99 10.89 5.75 14.67
CA ASN A 99 11.34 7.13 14.72
C ASN A 99 11.44 7.75 13.31
N SER A 100 12.03 7.02 12.36
CA SER A 100 12.11 7.46 10.97
C SER A 100 10.74 7.58 10.32
N LEU A 101 9.80 6.65 10.60
CA LEU A 101 8.44 6.71 10.08
C LEU A 101 7.71 7.96 10.59
N ARG A 102 7.78 8.23 11.89
CA ARG A 102 7.17 9.43 12.49
C ARG A 102 7.74 10.71 11.91
N ARG A 103 9.06 10.80 11.75
CA ARG A 103 9.73 11.97 11.12
C ARG A 103 9.28 12.15 9.68
N PHE A 104 9.18 11.06 8.91
CA PHE A 104 8.73 11.09 7.53
C PHE A 104 7.27 11.52 7.42
N GLN A 105 6.37 10.96 8.22
CA GLN A 105 4.94 11.34 8.25
C GLN A 105 4.74 12.82 8.56
N LEU A 106 5.52 13.39 9.49
CA LEU A 106 5.47 14.82 9.81
C LEU A 106 5.89 15.68 8.62
N GLN A 107 7.00 15.34 7.96
CA GLN A 107 7.45 16.06 6.76
C GLN A 107 6.45 15.92 5.62
N PHE A 108 5.93 14.71 5.39
CA PHE A 108 4.99 14.39 4.33
C PHE A 108 3.75 15.30 4.35
N ARG A 109 3.20 15.57 5.56
CA ARG A 109 2.06 16.49 5.71
C ARG A 109 2.36 17.90 5.24
N GLY A 110 3.57 18.40 5.51
CA GLY A 110 4.02 19.70 5.02
C GLY A 110 4.19 19.71 3.50
N SER A 111 4.91 18.71 2.97
CA SER A 111 5.26 18.64 1.54
C SER A 111 4.08 18.37 0.62
N MET A 112 3.05 17.71 1.12
CA MET A 112 1.84 17.45 0.33
C MET A 112 0.77 18.52 0.50
N SER A 113 1.02 19.58 1.27
CA SER A 113 -0.01 20.59 1.57
C SER A 113 -0.51 21.34 0.33
N VAL A 114 0.37 21.65 -0.62
CA VAL A 114 0.01 22.33 -1.88
C VAL A 114 -0.63 21.33 -2.84
N HIS A 115 0.03 20.19 -3.10
CA HIS A 115 -0.49 19.12 -3.97
C HIS A 115 -1.87 18.63 -3.53
N GLY A 116 -2.09 18.54 -2.21
CA GLY A 116 -3.34 18.08 -1.61
C GLY A 116 -4.51 19.05 -1.78
N ARG A 117 -4.31 20.30 -2.21
CA ARG A 117 -5.41 21.21 -2.54
C ARG A 117 -6.20 20.74 -3.77
N GLU A 118 -5.48 20.17 -4.73
CA GLU A 118 -6.05 19.67 -5.99
C GLU A 118 -6.24 18.14 -5.95
N ASN A 119 -5.39 17.43 -5.20
CA ASN A 119 -5.32 15.97 -5.18
C ASN A 119 -5.59 15.38 -3.78
N ALA A 120 -6.57 15.94 -3.06
CA ALA A 120 -6.85 15.60 -1.66
C ALA A 120 -7.02 14.09 -1.41
N TYR A 121 -7.76 13.40 -2.28
CA TYR A 121 -7.99 11.96 -2.15
C TYR A 121 -6.70 11.13 -2.30
N GLN A 122 -5.84 11.49 -3.25
CA GLN A 122 -4.56 10.81 -3.47
C GLN A 122 -3.65 10.99 -2.26
N VAL A 123 -3.55 12.23 -1.75
CA VAL A 123 -2.75 12.54 -0.55
C VAL A 123 -3.29 11.78 0.67
N GLN A 124 -4.61 11.74 0.87
CA GLN A 124 -5.23 10.97 1.96
C GLN A 124 -4.92 9.48 1.84
N THR A 125 -4.96 8.93 0.63
CA THR A 125 -4.62 7.53 0.37
C THR A 125 -3.18 7.21 0.77
N TRP A 126 -2.23 8.09 0.44
CA TRP A 126 -0.84 7.95 0.87
C TRP A 126 -0.68 8.06 2.39
N GLN A 127 -1.38 8.98 3.05
CA GLN A 127 -1.38 9.07 4.52
C GLN A 127 -1.89 7.78 5.17
N ASN A 128 -2.98 7.22 4.65
CA ASN A 128 -3.54 5.96 5.13
C ASN A 128 -2.55 4.81 4.93
N ARG A 129 -1.84 4.76 3.80
CA ARG A 129 -0.81 3.75 3.54
C ARG A 129 0.39 3.91 4.47
N LEU A 130 0.80 5.13 4.81
CA LEU A 130 1.82 5.39 5.82
C LEU A 130 1.37 4.97 7.23
N ALA A 131 0.11 5.19 7.58
CA ALA A 131 -0.45 4.70 8.84
C ALA A 131 -0.50 3.16 8.89
N ALA A 132 -0.74 2.50 7.77
CA ALA A 132 -0.68 1.05 7.68
C ALA A 132 0.73 0.49 7.96
N LEU A 133 1.79 1.23 7.65
CA LEU A 133 3.15 0.84 8.06
C LEU A 133 3.28 0.81 9.58
N GLU A 134 2.77 1.81 10.28
CA GLU A 134 2.78 1.86 11.74
C GLU A 134 2.02 0.68 12.35
N MET A 135 0.86 0.33 11.79
CA MET A 135 0.11 -0.86 12.21
C MET A 135 0.92 -2.15 12.04
N LEU A 136 1.65 -2.29 10.94
CA LEU A 136 2.52 -3.46 10.71
C LEU A 136 3.70 -3.50 11.70
N LEU A 137 4.34 -2.36 11.97
CA LEU A 137 5.41 -2.28 12.97
C LEU A 137 4.91 -2.67 14.37
N ASN A 138 3.72 -2.19 14.75
CA ASN A 138 3.11 -2.49 16.03
C ASN A 138 2.69 -3.96 16.13
N TYR A 139 2.13 -4.53 15.07
CA TYR A 139 1.80 -5.93 15.05
C TYR A 139 3.05 -6.81 15.13
N GLY A 140 4.10 -6.49 14.36
CA GLY A 140 5.37 -7.20 14.40
C GLY A 140 6.05 -7.19 15.77
N ASP A 141 6.00 -6.06 16.48
CA ASP A 141 6.44 -5.96 17.88
C ASP A 141 5.73 -7.00 18.77
N GLN A 142 4.40 -7.08 18.68
CA GLN A 142 3.60 -8.01 19.46
C GLN A 142 3.93 -9.47 19.11
N VAL A 143 3.90 -9.84 17.83
CA VAL A 143 3.96 -11.24 17.40
C VAL A 143 5.37 -11.80 17.21
N ARG A 144 6.38 -10.95 16.95
CA ARG A 144 7.76 -11.40 16.68
C ARG A 144 8.73 -11.11 17.81
N LEU A 145 8.56 -10.01 18.55
CA LEU A 145 9.53 -9.58 19.55
C LEU A 145 9.04 -9.80 21.00
N LYS A 146 7.74 -9.66 21.25
CA LYS A 146 7.16 -9.81 22.60
C LYS A 146 6.55 -11.18 22.89
N SER A 147 6.19 -11.95 21.87
CA SER A 147 5.52 -13.24 22.03
C SER A 147 6.37 -14.36 22.66
N GLY A 148 7.69 -14.20 22.76
CA GLY A 148 8.59 -15.17 23.39
C GLY A 148 8.80 -14.97 24.91
N ARG A 149 7.95 -14.17 25.57
CA ARG A 149 8.06 -13.82 27.00
C ARG A 149 7.07 -14.53 27.93
N PHE A 150 6.45 -15.61 27.48
CA PHE A 150 5.52 -16.43 28.27
C PHE A 150 6.00 -17.87 28.37
#